data_AF-A0A7X7A2N5-F1
#
_entry.id   AF-A0A7X7A2N5-F1
#
_cell.length_a   1.000
_cell.length_b   1.000
_cell.length_c   1.000
_cell.angle_alpha   90.00
_cell.angle_beta   90.00
_cell.angle_gamma   90.00
#
_symmetry.space_group_name_H-M   'P 1'
#
loop_
_entity.id
_entity.type
_entity.pdbx_description
1 polymer ?
#
loop_
_entity_poly.entity_id
_entity_poly.type
_entity_poly.pdbx_seq_one_letter_code
_entity_poly.pdbx_strand_id
1 'polypeptide(L)' 'YNVTQWMQFITYRPNVVLIDLEGKSHIIRKKEDLETLKDKEVKPE' A
#
# COMPACT_ATOMS: atom_id res chain seq x y z
N TYR A 1 1.41 -7.84 13.39
CA TYR A 1 -0.03 -7.49 13.49
C TYR A 1 -0.38 -6.07 13.03
N ASN A 2 0.57 -5.18 12.70
CA ASN A 2 0.22 -3.83 12.24
C ASN A 2 -0.09 -3.80 10.73
N VAL A 3 0.91 -4.07 9.87
CA VAL A 3 0.79 -3.89 8.40
C VAL A 3 -0.12 -4.92 7.70
N THR A 4 -0.22 -6.15 8.23
CA THR A 4 -0.99 -7.25 7.62
C THR A 4 -2.49 -7.19 7.90
N GLN A 5 -2.92 -6.46 8.93
CA GLN A 5 -4.33 -6.29 9.30
C GLN A 5 -4.87 -4.89 8.96
N TRP A 6 -4.17 -4.12 8.13
CA TRP A 6 -4.63 -2.79 7.72
C TRP A 6 -5.93 -2.87 6.93
N MET A 7 -6.99 -2.36 7.55
CA MET A 7 -8.26 -2.07 6.92
C MET A 7 -8.26 -0.58 6.52
N GLN A 8 -8.67 -0.28 5.30
CA GLN A 8 -8.77 1.08 4.78
C GLN A 8 -10.02 1.75 5.36
N PHE A 9 -9.94 2.28 6.58
CA PHE A 9 -11.15 2.84 7.20
C PHE A 9 -11.39 4.32 6.90
N ILE A 10 -10.39 5.07 6.41
CA ILE A 10 -10.51 6.50 6.04
C ILE A 10 -9.45 6.88 4.99
N THR A 11 -8.24 6.28 5.07
CA THR A 11 -7.11 6.61 4.20
C THR A 11 -6.61 5.37 3.46
N TYR A 12 -5.97 5.59 2.30
CA TYR A 12 -5.25 4.54 1.59
C TYR A 12 -4.04 4.04 2.39
N ARG A 13 -3.60 2.80 2.13
CA ARG A 13 -2.41 2.25 2.78
C ARG A 13 -1.17 3.02 2.34
N PRO A 14 -0.34 3.52 3.27
CA PRO A 14 0.83 4.32 2.94
C PRO A 14 1.99 3.47 2.38
N ASN A 15 3.05 4.15 1.93
CA ASN A 15 4.29 3.49 1.54
C ASN A 15 4.89 2.72 2.72
N VAL A 16 5.42 1.53 2.44
CA VAL A 16 6.28 0.79 3.39
C VAL A 16 7.70 0.80 2.82
N VAL A 17 8.64 1.26 3.65
CA VAL A 17 10.05 1.36 3.31
C VAL A 17 10.87 0.41 4.16
N LEU A 18 11.87 -0.22 3.54
CA LEU A 18 12.92 -0.98 4.19
C LEU A 18 14.18 -0.13 4.19
N ILE A 19 14.83 0.00 5.34
CA ILE A 19 16.16 0.59 5.45
C ILE A 19 17.13 -0.59 5.49
N ASP A 20 18.05 -0.65 4.54
CA ASP A 20 19.07 -1.70 4.52
C ASP A 20 20.19 -1.44 5.56
N LEU A 21 21.11 -2.38 5.69
CA LEU A 21 22.21 -2.30 6.65
C LEU A 21 23.21 -1.17 6.33
N GLU A 22 23.18 -0.65 5.10
CA GLU A 22 23.99 0.49 4.64
C GLU A 22 23.25 1.83 4.82
N GLY A 23 22.03 1.81 5.38
CA GLY A 23 21.23 3.00 5.64
C GLY A 23 20.46 3.53 4.43
N LYS A 24 20.44 2.81 3.31
CA LYS A 24 19.70 3.19 2.11
C LYS A 24 18.25 2.75 2.23
N SER A 25 17.34 3.66 1.85
CA SER A 25 15.90 3.40 1.86
C SER A 25 15.45 2.75 0.55
N HIS A 26 14.64 1.70 0.68
CA HIS A 26 14.04 0.96 -0.42
C HIS A 26 12.53 0.88 -0.21
N ILE A 27 11.75 1.26 -1.22
CA ILE A 27 10.30 1.15 -1.13
C ILE A 27 9.90 -0.29 -1.44
N ILE A 28 9.43 -1.02 -0.43
CA ILE A 28 8.98 -2.41 -0.58
C ILE A 28 7.49 -2.51 -0.89
N ARG A 29 6.71 -1.47 -0.56
CA ARG A 29 5.30 -1.36 -0.92
C ARG A 29 4.97 0.09 -1.22
N LYS A 30 4.43 0.36 -2.41
CA LYS A 30 3.92 1.69 -2.78
C LYS A 30 2.58 1.94 -2.09
N LYS A 31 2.31 3.21 -1.81
CA LYS A 31 1.05 3.71 -1.30
C LYS A 31 -0.05 3.35 -2.30
N GLU A 32 -1.22 3.08 -1.76
CA GLU A 32 -2.41 2.91 -2.58
C GLU A 32 -3.01 4.27 -2.93
N ASP A 33 -3.66 4.32 -4.09
CA ASP A 33 -4.43 5.44 -4.58
C ASP A 33 -5.78 4.93 -5.10
N LEU A 34 -6.62 5.87 -5.56
CA LEU A 34 -7.97 5.59 -6.02
C LEU A 34 -8.00 4.75 -7.30
N GLU A 35 -6.96 4.79 -8.13
CA GLU A 35 -6.85 3.96 -9.34
C GLU A 35 -6.51 2.53 -8.96
N THR A 36 -5.58 2.34 -8.02
CA THR A 36 -5.20 1.03 -7.48
C THR A 36 -6.37 0.27 -6.88
N LEU A 37 -7.36 0.98 -6.35
CA LEU A 37 -8.61 0.40 -5.84
C LEU A 37 -9.57 0.01 -6.96
N LYS A 38 -9.81 0.91 -7.90
CA LYS A 38 -10.72 0.70 -9.03
C LYS A 38 -10.24 -0.41 -9.97
N ASP A 39 -8.93 -0.59 -10.11
CA ASP A 39 -8.33 -1.65 -10.93
C ASP A 39 -8.74 -3.07 -10.46
N LYS A 40 -9.14 -3.19 -9.19
CA LYS A 40 -9.61 -4.46 -8.60
C LYS A 40 -11.12 -4.61 -8.63
N GLU A 41 -11.86 -3.59 -9.07
CA GLU A 41 -13.31 -3.62 -9.19
C GLU A 41 -13.71 -4.19 -10.56
N VAL A 42 -14.51 -5.24 -10.57
CA VAL A 42 -15.15 -5.75 -11.80
C VAL A 42 -16.53 -5.09 -11.89
N LYS A 43 -16.74 -4.27 -12.93
CA LYS A 43 -18.06 -3.69 -13.21
C LYS A 43 -18.88 -4.67 -14.06
N PRO A 44 -20.13 -4.96 -13.69
CA PRO A 44 -21.05 -5.67 -14.57
C PRO A 44 -21.41 -4.79 -15.79
N GLU A 45 -21.59 -5.42 -16.96
CA GLU A 45 -22.09 -4.77 -18.19
C GLU A 45 -23.58 -4.44 -18.13
#